data_AF-A0A7C5JZQ4-F1
#
_entry.id   AF-A0A7C5JZQ4-F1
#
_cell.length_a   1.000
_cell.length_b   1.000
_cell.length_c   1.000
_cell.angle_alpha   90.00
_cell.angle_beta   90.00
_cell.angle_gamma   90.00
#
_symmetry.space_group_name_H-M   'P 1'
#
loop_
_entity.id
_entity.type
_entity.pdbx_description
1 polymer ?
#
loop_
_entity_poly.entity_id
_entity_poly.type
_entity_poly.pdbx_seq_one_letter_code
_entity_poly.pdbx_strand_id
1 'polypeptide(L)'
;MEERRLAELTPEQIEELCLMAEEAARGYILSRVPPKRVETLNISADIEAEEGKPLTLTVDVELTLSPIMKDFDIQRLADEAVKEAFSAAEKYLEELKCRLQK
;
A
#
# COMPACT_ATOMS: atom_id res chain seq x y z
N MET A 1 -8.82 -23.61 -9.92
CA MET A 1 -8.50 -22.33 -9.26
C MET A 1 -6.99 -22.22 -9.30
N GLU A 2 -6.45 -21.13 -9.83
CA GLU A 2 -5.00 -20.97 -10.02
C GLU A 2 -4.43 -20.39 -8.73
N GLU A 3 -3.91 -21.27 -7.86
CA GLU A 3 -3.20 -20.88 -6.65
C GLU A 3 -1.86 -20.29 -7.07
N ARG A 4 -1.83 -18.96 -7.25
CA ARG A 4 -0.60 -18.21 -7.52
C ARG A 4 0.29 -18.27 -6.29
N ARG A 5 1.10 -19.33 -6.20
CA ARG A 5 2.23 -19.40 -5.27
C ARG A 5 3.23 -18.34 -5.72
N LEU A 6 3.12 -17.15 -5.15
CA LEU A 6 4.21 -16.19 -5.21
C LEU A 6 5.43 -16.92 -4.65
N ALA A 7 6.50 -16.98 -5.43
CA ALA A 7 7.79 -17.43 -4.91
C ALA A 7 8.04 -16.68 -3.61
N GLU A 8 8.50 -17.38 -2.57
CA GLU A 8 8.82 -16.79 -1.28
C GLU A 8 9.64 -15.52 -1.53
N LEU A 9 9.05 -14.36 -1.22
CA LEU A 9 9.72 -13.09 -1.41
C LEU A 9 10.92 -13.06 -0.46
N THR A 10 12.06 -12.60 -0.94
CA THR A 10 13.20 -12.34 -0.05
C THR A 10 12.82 -11.23 0.93
N PRO A 11 13.44 -11.16 2.13
CA PRO A 11 13.19 -10.06 3.06
C PRO A 11 13.38 -8.68 2.41
N GLU A 12 14.34 -8.55 1.49
CA GLU A 12 14.56 -7.33 0.71
C GLU A 12 13.37 -7.01 -0.21
N GLN A 13 12.81 -8.00 -0.89
CA GLN A 13 11.63 -7.82 -1.75
C GLN A 13 10.37 -7.50 -0.95
N ILE A 14 10.24 -8.07 0.26
CA ILE A 14 9.16 -7.76 1.20
C ILE A 14 9.27 -6.30 1.63
N GLU A 15 10.46 -5.85 2.04
CA GLU A 15 10.70 -4.47 2.44
C GLU A 15 10.43 -3.50 1.28
N GLU A 16 10.92 -3.78 0.07
CA GLU A 16 10.63 -2.97 -1.12
C GLU A 16 9.12 -2.91 -1.43
N LEU A 17 8.42 -4.04 -1.30
CA LEU A 17 6.98 -4.11 -1.55
C LEU A 17 6.20 -3.27 -0.55
N CYS A 18 6.53 -3.36 0.74
CA CYS A 18 5.93 -2.53 1.78
C CYS A 18 6.19 -1.04 1.52
N LEU A 19 7.44 -0.66 1.29
CA LEU A 19 7.83 0.73 1.02
C LEU A 19 7.07 1.31 -0.18
N MET A 20 7.00 0.55 -1.28
CA MET A 20 6.25 1.00 -2.46
C MET A 20 4.75 1.16 -2.20
N ALA A 21 4.15 0.26 -1.42
CA ALA A 21 2.75 0.36 -1.03
C ALA A 21 2.50 1.61 -0.17
N GLU A 22 3.36 1.86 0.83
CA GLU A 22 3.30 3.04 1.69
C GLU A 22 3.48 4.34 0.90
N GLU A 23 4.47 4.39 0.01
CA GLU A 23 4.73 5.56 -0.82
C GLU A 23 3.60 5.84 -1.82
N ALA A 24 2.99 4.80 -2.39
CA ALA A 24 1.85 4.94 -3.29
C ALA A 24 0.63 5.53 -2.58
N ALA A 25 0.26 4.99 -1.41
CA ALA A 25 -0.81 5.56 -0.60
C ALA A 25 -0.50 7.00 -0.17
N ARG A 26 0.74 7.27 0.25
CA ARG A 26 1.18 8.62 0.65
C ARG A 26 1.07 9.60 -0.50
N GLY A 27 1.56 9.21 -1.68
CA GLY A 27 1.50 10.00 -2.90
C GLY A 27 0.07 10.32 -3.29
N TYR A 28 -0.82 9.33 -3.21
CA TYR A 28 -2.25 9.53 -3.46
C TYR A 28 -2.84 10.58 -2.52
N ILE A 29 -2.66 10.44 -1.21
CA ILE A 29 -3.19 11.35 -0.19
C ILE A 29 -2.69 12.79 -0.43
N LEU A 30 -1.38 12.96 -0.63
CA LEU A 30 -0.77 14.27 -0.83
C LEU A 30 -1.13 14.91 -2.18
N SER A 31 -1.56 14.11 -3.16
CA SER A 31 -2.09 14.64 -4.44
C SER A 31 -3.51 15.22 -4.29
N ARG A 32 -4.29 14.72 -3.32
CA ARG A 32 -5.66 15.16 -3.06
C ARG A 32 -5.73 16.24 -1.99
N VAL A 33 -4.82 16.21 -1.03
CA VAL A 33 -4.83 17.07 0.14
C VAL A 33 -3.50 17.82 0.26
N PRO A 34 -3.53 19.16 0.36
CA PRO A 34 -2.31 19.92 0.59
C PRO A 34 -1.62 19.48 1.89
N PRO A 35 -0.29 19.28 1.88
CA PRO A 35 0.44 18.79 3.07
C PRO A 35 0.26 19.69 4.30
N LYS A 36 0.10 21.01 4.09
CA LYS A 36 -0.16 21.98 5.18
C LYS A 36 -1.48 21.76 5.92
N ARG A 37 -2.39 20.95 5.37
CA ARG A 37 -3.70 20.67 5.95
C ARG A 37 -3.81 19.25 6.51
N VAL A 38 -2.73 18.48 6.46
CA VAL A 38 -2.60 17.17 7.11
C VAL A 38 -2.06 17.40 8.51
N GLU A 39 -2.80 17.01 9.54
CA GLU A 39 -2.34 17.07 10.93
C GLU A 39 -1.60 15.80 11.31
N THR A 40 -2.10 14.65 10.87
CA THR A 40 -1.48 13.34 11.10
C THR A 40 -1.63 12.52 9.82
N LEU A 41 -0.53 11.92 9.39
CA LEU A 41 -0.50 10.94 8.32
C LEU A 41 0.51 9.86 8.69
N ASN A 42 0.00 8.73 9.15
CA ASN A 42 0.77 7.52 9.35
C ASN A 42 0.23 6.47 8.39
N ILE A 43 1.14 5.83 7.66
CA ILE A 43 0.81 4.72 6.76
C ILE A 43 1.76 3.61 7.15
N SER A 44 1.26 2.39 7.22
CA SER A 44 2.06 1.21 7.51
C SER A 44 1.60 0.08 6.61
N ALA A 45 2.57 -0.63 6.04
CA ALA A 45 2.32 -1.82 5.24
C ALA A 45 3.06 -3.01 5.84
N ASP A 46 2.33 -4.10 6.04
CA ASP A 46 2.85 -5.33 6.64
C ASP A 46 2.49 -6.53 5.77
N ILE A 47 3.43 -7.45 5.64
CA ILE A 47 3.24 -8.70 4.89
C ILE A 47 3.30 -9.88 5.84
N GLU A 48 2.22 -10.63 5.87
CA GLU A 48 2.14 -11.90 6.57
C GLU A 48 2.39 -13.03 5.57
N ALA A 49 3.50 -13.74 5.77
CA ALA A 49 3.90 -14.90 4.98
C ALA A 49 3.94 -16.13 5.90
N GLU A 50 2.91 -16.98 5.79
CA GLU A 50 2.85 -18.26 6.50
C GLU A 50 3.03 -19.43 5.53
N GLU A 51 3.78 -20.45 5.94
CA GLU A 51 4.01 -21.64 5.12
C GLU A 51 2.68 -22.31 4.73
N GLY A 52 2.47 -22.47 3.41
CA GLY A 52 1.25 -23.06 2.87
C GLY A 52 0.04 -22.12 2.77
N LYS A 53 0.19 -20.83 3.11
CA LYS A 53 -0.85 -19.80 2.93
C LYS A 53 -0.44 -18.77 1.87
N PRO A 54 -1.42 -18.13 1.21
CA PRO A 54 -1.13 -16.98 0.36
C PRO A 54 -0.53 -15.83 1.18
N LEU A 55 0.36 -15.07 0.55
CA LEU A 55 0.87 -13.83 1.12
C LEU A 55 -0.28 -12.87 1.38
N THR A 56 -0.34 -12.30 2.58
CA THR A 56 -1.35 -11.31 2.97
C THR A 56 -0.66 -9.97 3.17
N LEU A 57 -1.04 -8.97 2.37
CA LEU A 57 -0.60 -7.59 2.54
C LEU A 57 -1.68 -6.82 3.29
N THR A 58 -1.31 -6.23 4.41
CA THR A 58 -2.15 -5.34 5.21
C THR A 58 -1.62 -3.93 5.08
N VAL A 59 -2.50 -2.97 4.76
CA VAL A 59 -2.16 -1.55 4.66
C VAL A 59 -3.06 -0.77 5.59
N ASP A 60 -2.47 -0.11 6.57
CA ASP A 60 -3.15 0.72 7.55
C ASP A 60 -2.87 2.19 7.29
N VAL A 61 -3.93 3.01 7.26
CA VAL A 61 -3.85 4.45 6.96
C VAL A 61 -4.52 5.23 8.06
N GLU A 62 -3.70 5.89 8.89
CA GLU A 62 -4.15 6.86 9.87
C GLU A 62 -4.01 8.27 9.31
N LEU A 63 -5.15 8.91 9.03
CA LEU A 63 -5.20 10.25 8.46
C LEU A 63 -6.10 11.16 9.29
N THR A 64 -5.51 12.24 9.80
CA THR A 64 -6.23 13.35 10.42
C THR A 64 -5.98 14.62 9.62
N LEU A 65 -7.06 15.30 9.23
CA LEU A 65 -7.02 16.55 8.48
C LEU A 65 -7.39 17.71 9.36
N SER A 66 -6.87 18.89 9.01
CA SER A 66 -7.18 20.14 9.69
C SER A 66 -8.69 20.37 9.77
N PRO A 67 -9.21 20.89 10.89
CA PRO A 67 -10.64 21.20 11.06
C PRO A 67 -11.17 22.29 10.12
N ILE A 68 -10.32 22.86 9.26
CA ILE A 68 -10.76 23.71 8.15
C ILE A 68 -11.37 22.87 7.00
N MET A 69 -11.08 21.58 6.93
CA MET A 69 -11.59 20.63 5.92
C MET A 69 -12.69 19.73 6.48
N LYS A 70 -13.61 20.29 7.27
CA LYS A 70 -14.70 19.56 7.94
C LYS A 70 -15.59 18.72 7.04
N ASP A 71 -15.79 19.14 5.79
CA ASP A 71 -16.65 18.45 4.83
C ASP A 71 -15.88 17.47 3.93
N PHE A 72 -14.59 17.24 4.21
CA PHE A 72 -13.77 16.33 3.43
C PHE A 72 -13.95 14.90 3.90
N ASP A 73 -14.26 14.00 2.97
CA ASP A 73 -14.45 12.58 3.26
C ASP A 73 -13.10 11.88 3.47
N ILE A 74 -12.66 11.85 4.73
CA ILE A 74 -11.39 11.25 5.12
C ILE A 74 -11.40 9.74 4.89
N GLN A 75 -12.52 9.07 5.20
CA GLN A 75 -12.66 7.62 5.06
C GLN A 75 -12.51 7.21 3.59
N ARG A 76 -13.23 7.89 2.69
CA ARG A 76 -13.10 7.64 1.26
C ARG A 76 -11.68 7.90 0.75
N LEU A 77 -11.01 8.95 1.23
CA LEU A 77 -9.63 9.23 0.85
C LEU A 77 -8.67 8.12 1.31
N ALA A 78 -8.84 7.62 2.53
CA ALA A 78 -8.07 6.49 3.05
C ALA A 78 -8.33 5.21 2.24
N ASP A 79 -9.59 4.91 1.94
CA ASP A 79 -9.97 3.75 1.10
C ASP A 79 -9.34 3.81 -0.30
N GLU A 80 -9.34 4.99 -0.93
CA GLU A 80 -8.71 5.20 -2.24
C GLU A 80 -7.18 5.10 -2.16
N ALA A 81 -6.57 5.59 -1.08
CA ALA A 81 -5.13 5.44 -0.86
C ALA A 81 -4.72 3.98 -0.67
N VAL A 82 -5.50 3.20 0.07
CA VAL A 82 -5.31 1.75 0.24
C VAL A 82 -5.41 1.02 -1.11
N LYS A 83 -6.36 1.39 -1.97
CA LYS A 83 -6.45 0.82 -3.33
C LYS A 83 -5.24 1.15 -4.20
N GLU A 84 -4.70 2.36 -4.07
CA GLU A 84 -3.49 2.76 -4.79
C GLU A 84 -2.27 1.95 -4.30
N ALA A 85 -2.15 1.72 -2.98
CA ALA A 85 -1.13 0.86 -2.40
C ALA A 85 -1.21 -0.58 -2.93
N PHE A 86 -2.41 -1.18 -2.94
CA PHE A 86 -2.61 -2.52 -3.52
C PHE A 86 -2.27 -2.54 -5.02
N SER A 87 -2.66 -1.53 -5.78
CA SER A 87 -2.35 -1.45 -7.21
C SER A 87 -0.84 -1.35 -7.48
N ALA A 88 -0.11 -0.62 -6.63
CA ALA A 88 1.35 -0.55 -6.72
C ALA A 88 2.00 -1.89 -6.35
N ALA A 89 1.51 -2.55 -5.31
CA ALA A 89 1.98 -3.87 -4.89
C ALA A 89 1.75 -4.94 -5.97
N GLU A 90 0.56 -4.97 -6.58
CA GLU A 90 0.25 -5.91 -7.68
C GLU A 90 1.18 -5.70 -8.88
N LYS A 91 1.46 -4.45 -9.26
CA LYS A 91 2.40 -4.14 -10.34
C LYS A 91 3.81 -4.62 -10.03
N TYR A 92 4.31 -4.37 -8.82
CA TYR A 92 5.62 -4.86 -8.40
C TYR A 92 5.73 -6.38 -8.53
N LEU A 93 4.72 -7.10 -8.03
CA LEU A 93 4.68 -8.56 -8.09
C LEU A 93 4.58 -9.09 -9.53
N GLU A 94 3.89 -8.37 -10.43
CA GLU A 94 3.86 -8.71 -11.86
C GLU A 94 5.23 -8.51 -12.52
N GLU A 95 5.90 -7.40 -12.24
CA GLU A 95 7.25 -7.13 -12.74
C GLU A 95 8.27 -8.14 -12.21
N LEU A 96 8.16 -8.53 -10.94
CA LEU A 96 9.01 -9.53 -10.31
C LEU A 96 8.91 -10.87 -11.05
N LYS A 97 7.68 -11.31 -11.34
CA LYS A 97 7.41 -12.53 -12.12
C LYS A 97 8.04 -12.46 -13.52
N CYS A 98 7.92 -11.32 -14.20
CA CYS A 98 8.52 -11.14 -15.52
C CYS A 98 10.05 -11.21 -15.50
N ARG A 99 10.69 -10.67 -14.45
CA ARG A 99 12.15 -10.72 -14.27
C ARG A 99 12.64 -12.14 -13.99
N LEU A 100 11.89 -12.94 -13.24
CA LEU A 100 12.23 -14.33 -12.89
C LEU A 100 12.01 -15.33 -14.04
N GLN A 101 11.33 -14.94 -15.12
CA GLN A 101 11.08 -15.77 -16.30
C GLN A 101 12.08 -15.54 -17.46
N LYS A 102 13.03 -14.62 -17.31
CA LYS A 102 14.11 -14.37 -18.27
C LYS A 102 15.41 -15.04 -17.85
#